data_AF-A0A4Q3IZM6-F1
#
_entry.id   AF-A0A4Q3IZM6-F1
#
_cell.length_a   1.000
_cell.length_b   1.000
_cell.length_c   1.000
_cell.angle_alpha   90.00
_cell.angle_beta   90.00
_cell.angle_gamma   90.00
#
_symmetry.space_group_name_H-M   'P 1'
#
loop_
_entity.id
_entity.type
_entity.pdbx_description
1 polymer ?
#
loop_
_entity_poly.entity_id
_entity_poly.type
_entity_poly.pdbx_seq_one_letter_code
_entity_poly.pdbx_strand_id
1 'polypeptide(L)'
;MSTINASGWRPTAPQQGDSNAATFTGNRALMLEEPLIFEIGSISTTGVDFAEAPVGTSRLAGLERNADIGLPGLSEPETVRHYTRLSRQNYAIDLGLFPLG
;
A
#
# COMPACT_ATOMS: atom_id res chain seq x y z
N MET A 1 -20.28 -41.64 -29.59
CA MET A 1 -19.31 -42.27 -28.67
C MET A 1 -18.30 -41.22 -28.27
N SER A 2 -18.43 -40.67 -27.06
CA SER A 2 -17.53 -39.62 -26.54
C SER A 2 -16.24 -40.28 -26.04
N THR A 3 -15.10 -39.95 -26.63
CA THR A 3 -13.78 -40.45 -26.21
C THR A 3 -13.33 -39.71 -24.96
N ILE A 4 -13.26 -40.44 -23.84
CA ILE A 4 -12.80 -39.96 -22.55
C ILE A 4 -11.31 -39.58 -22.64
N ASN A 5 -10.93 -38.47 -22.03
CA ASN A 5 -9.54 -38.01 -21.94
C ASN A 5 -8.68 -39.07 -21.21
N ALA A 6 -7.62 -39.55 -21.85
CA ALA A 6 -6.70 -40.56 -21.33
C ALA A 6 -5.68 -40.04 -20.30
N SER A 7 -5.64 -38.74 -20.02
CA SER A 7 -4.78 -38.19 -18.96
C SER A 7 -5.43 -38.40 -17.60
N GLY A 8 -5.22 -39.58 -17.02
CA GLY A 8 -5.56 -39.85 -15.63
C GLY A 8 -5.01 -38.73 -14.74
N TRP A 9 -5.86 -38.20 -13.87
CA TRP A 9 -5.46 -37.29 -12.81
C TRP A 9 -4.37 -37.97 -11.97
N ARG A 10 -3.10 -37.61 -12.21
CA ARG A 10 -1.98 -37.97 -11.36
C ARG A 10 -1.81 -36.83 -10.35
N PRO A 11 -2.14 -37.01 -9.06
CA PRO A 11 -1.72 -36.07 -8.04
C PRO A 11 -0.20 -36.20 -7.92
N THR A 12 0.53 -35.43 -8.73
CA THR A 12 1.96 -35.31 -8.57
C THR A 12 2.19 -34.49 -7.31
N ALA A 13 2.91 -35.02 -6.33
CA ALA A 13 3.36 -34.23 -5.19
C ALA A 13 4.12 -33.00 -5.72
N PRO A 14 3.93 -31.80 -5.14
CA PRO A 14 4.69 -30.64 -5.57
C PRO A 14 6.17 -30.95 -5.41
N GLN A 15 6.88 -31.01 -6.54
CA GLN A 15 8.33 -31.16 -6.52
C GLN A 15 8.91 -29.89 -5.93
N GLN A 16 9.69 -30.04 -4.86
CA GLN A 16 10.35 -28.93 -4.19
C GLN A 16 11.38 -28.35 -5.15
N GLY A 17 11.00 -27.32 -5.90
CA GLY A 17 11.94 -26.54 -6.70
C GLY A 17 12.87 -25.77 -5.76
N ASP A 18 14.17 -25.78 -6.07
CA ASP A 18 15.15 -24.95 -5.38
C ASP A 18 14.68 -23.49 -5.40
N SER A 19 14.25 -22.98 -4.24
CA SER A 19 13.67 -21.65 -4.07
C SER A 19 14.71 -20.53 -4.00
N ASN A 20 15.97 -20.83 -4.34
CA ASN A 20 17.12 -19.94 -4.21
C ASN A 20 17.35 -19.01 -5.41
N ALA A 21 16.36 -18.85 -6.31
CA ALA A 21 16.44 -17.83 -7.34
C ALA A 21 16.41 -16.43 -6.68
N ALA A 22 17.56 -15.76 -6.67
CA ALA A 22 17.67 -14.39 -6.18
C ALA A 22 16.80 -13.46 -7.04
N THR A 23 15.86 -12.75 -6.41
CA THR A 23 15.09 -11.70 -7.08
C THR A 23 15.93 -10.43 -7.16
N PHE A 24 15.68 -9.61 -8.18
CA PHE A 24 16.42 -8.36 -8.40
C PHE A 24 16.39 -7.42 -7.19
N THR A 25 15.29 -7.43 -6.42
CA THR A 25 15.14 -6.63 -5.18
C THR A 25 15.45 -7.41 -3.91
N GLY A 26 15.79 -8.70 -3.97
CA GLY A 26 15.96 -9.57 -2.80
C GLY A 26 14.66 -10.00 -2.10
N ASN A 27 13.49 -9.52 -2.55
CA ASN A 27 12.19 -9.84 -1.97
C ASN A 27 11.79 -11.29 -2.24
N ARG A 28 11.27 -11.96 -1.20
CA ARG A 28 10.71 -13.32 -1.28
C ARG A 28 9.19 -13.21 -1.37
N ALA A 29 8.61 -13.67 -2.48
CA ALA A 29 7.17 -13.57 -2.80
C ALA A 29 6.64 -12.11 -2.93
N LEU A 30 5.37 -11.86 -2.58
CA LEU A 30 4.67 -10.58 -2.73
C LEU A 30 4.97 -9.55 -1.62
N MET A 31 6.03 -9.76 -0.82
CA MET A 31 6.46 -8.76 0.18
C MET A 31 7.33 -7.72 -0.50
N LEU A 32 6.69 -6.70 -1.06
CA LEU A 32 7.36 -5.53 -1.61
C LEU A 32 7.56 -4.50 -0.49
N GLU A 33 8.72 -3.86 -0.48
CA GLU A 33 8.95 -2.65 0.32
C GLU A 33 7.96 -1.57 -0.15
N GLU A 34 7.35 -0.88 0.81
CA GLU A 34 6.48 0.26 0.52
C GLU A 34 7.30 1.53 0.80
N PRO A 35 7.50 2.42 -0.19
CA PRO A 35 8.25 3.66 -0.01
C PRO A 35 7.55 4.57 1.00
N LEU A 36 8.29 5.55 1.53
CA LEU A 36 7.69 6.57 2.39
C LEU A 36 6.65 7.37 1.62
N ILE A 37 5.59 7.82 2.30
CA ILE A 37 4.55 8.66 1.69
C ILE A 37 5.11 9.94 1.03
N PHE A 38 6.26 10.42 1.52
CA PHE A 38 7.00 11.57 0.99
C PHE A 38 7.75 11.29 -0.31
N GLU A 39 7.96 10.01 -0.67
CA GLU A 39 8.70 9.59 -1.87
C GLU A 39 7.77 9.32 -3.07
N ILE A 40 6.45 9.21 -2.82
CA ILE A 40 5.45 8.84 -3.84
C ILE A 40 4.41 9.93 -4.12
N GLY A 41 4.21 10.88 -3.20
CA GLY A 41 3.22 11.95 -3.35
C GLY A 41 3.79 13.22 -3.98
N SER A 42 2.89 14.14 -4.35
CA SER A 42 3.21 15.48 -4.85
C SER A 42 2.47 16.52 -4.02
N ILE A 43 3.07 17.68 -3.75
CA ILE A 43 2.39 18.80 -3.06
C ILE A 43 1.22 19.41 -3.86
N SER A 44 1.07 19.04 -5.14
CA SER A 44 0.07 19.61 -6.05
C SER A 44 -1.26 18.87 -6.11
N THR A 45 -1.36 17.70 -5.46
CA THR A 45 -2.51 16.79 -5.62
C THR A 45 -3.33 16.73 -4.33
N THR A 46 -4.64 16.53 -4.46
CA THR A 46 -5.52 16.18 -3.33
C THR A 46 -6.30 14.91 -3.68
N GLY A 47 -6.51 14.07 -2.67
CA GLY A 47 -7.31 12.84 -2.80
C GLY A 47 -8.76 13.04 -2.40
N VAL A 48 -9.12 14.23 -1.95
CA VAL A 48 -10.48 14.57 -1.54
C VAL A 48 -10.89 15.90 -2.15
N ASP A 49 -12.18 16.00 -2.44
CA ASP A 49 -12.79 17.24 -2.89
C ASP A 49 -13.10 18.12 -1.67
N PHE A 50 -12.58 19.34 -1.68
CA PHE A 50 -12.96 20.37 -0.73
C PHE A 50 -13.89 21.38 -1.39
N ALA A 51 -14.88 21.86 -0.64
CA ALA A 51 -15.63 23.03 -1.04
C ALA A 51 -14.69 24.24 -1.11
N GLU A 52 -15.02 25.22 -1.95
CA GLU A 52 -14.25 26.46 -2.03
C GLU A 52 -14.20 27.14 -0.66
N ALA A 53 -13.01 27.61 -0.29
CA ALA A 53 -12.82 28.27 0.99
C ALA A 53 -13.66 29.55 1.05
N PRO A 54 -14.36 29.83 2.17
CA PRO A 54 -15.14 31.06 2.30
C PRO A 54 -14.22 32.28 2.25
N VAL A 55 -14.59 33.26 1.43
CA VAL A 55 -13.84 34.52 1.31
C VAL A 55 -14.07 35.35 2.58
N GLY A 56 -12.99 35.65 3.30
CA GLY A 56 -13.03 36.44 4.52
C GLY A 56 -11.66 36.93 4.96
N THR A 57 -11.64 37.90 5.87
CA THR A 57 -10.39 38.45 6.41
C THR A 57 -9.69 37.42 7.29
N SER A 58 -8.36 37.32 7.18
CA SER A 58 -7.55 36.48 8.06
C SER A 58 -7.82 36.80 9.53
N ARG A 59 -8.05 35.75 10.33
CA ARG A 59 -8.20 35.83 11.79
C ARG A 59 -6.91 35.51 12.54
N LEU A 60 -5.80 35.33 11.80
CA LEU A 60 -4.52 34.89 12.37
C LEU A 60 -3.67 36.03 12.92
N ALA A 61 -4.07 37.30 12.71
CA ALA A 61 -3.41 38.48 13.31
C ALA A 61 -1.88 38.51 13.13
N GLY A 62 -1.38 38.18 11.94
CA GLY A 62 0.06 38.16 11.65
C GLY A 62 0.76 36.84 11.98
N LEU A 63 0.02 35.82 12.41
CA LEU A 63 0.51 34.45 12.66
C LEU A 63 0.25 33.52 11.47
N GLU A 64 0.15 34.07 10.25
CA GLU A 64 0.11 33.27 9.04
C GLU A 64 1.38 32.41 8.89
N ARG A 65 1.24 31.32 8.14
CA ARG A 65 2.39 30.45 7.83
C ARG A 65 3.34 31.20 6.90
N ASN A 66 4.62 31.22 7.25
CA ASN A 66 5.68 31.88 6.46
C ASN A 66 6.44 30.95 5.51
N ALA A 67 6.05 29.67 5.44
CA ALA A 67 6.66 28.65 4.60
C ALA A 67 5.62 27.62 4.20
N ASP A 68 5.89 26.82 3.17
CA ASP A 68 4.99 25.74 2.79
C ASP A 68 4.94 24.63 3.85
N ILE A 69 3.79 23.94 3.95
CA ILE A 69 3.60 22.86 4.92
C ILE A 69 4.38 21.59 4.55
N GLY A 70 4.70 21.40 3.27
CA GLY A 70 5.49 20.27 2.79
C GLY A 70 4.80 18.91 2.91
N LEU A 71 3.46 18.86 2.97
CA LEU A 71 2.73 17.59 3.04
C LEU A 71 2.56 16.99 1.64
N PRO A 72 2.78 15.67 1.46
CA PRO A 72 2.56 15.01 0.21
C PRO A 72 1.05 14.89 -0.05
N GLY A 73 0.65 15.29 -1.24
CA GLY A 73 -0.67 15.07 -1.79
C GLY A 73 -0.72 13.81 -2.64
N LEU A 74 -1.73 12.98 -2.41
CA LEU A 74 -1.99 11.75 -3.17
C LEU A 74 -3.46 11.76 -3.58
N SER A 75 -3.78 11.15 -4.72
CA SER A 75 -5.17 10.84 -5.05
C SER A 75 -5.75 9.81 -4.06
N GLU A 76 -7.08 9.72 -3.97
CA GLU A 76 -7.74 8.70 -3.13
C GLU A 76 -7.23 7.27 -3.40
N PRO A 77 -7.21 6.77 -4.66
CA PRO A 77 -6.77 5.39 -4.91
C PRO A 77 -5.28 5.18 -4.60
N GLU A 78 -4.44 6.20 -4.75
CA GLU A 78 -3.04 6.12 -4.33
C GLU A 78 -2.91 6.01 -2.81
N THR A 79 -3.66 6.84 -2.08
CA THR A 79 -3.74 6.81 -0.62
C THR A 79 -4.18 5.44 -0.11
N VAL A 80 -5.26 4.89 -0.69
CA VAL A 80 -5.76 3.56 -0.33
C VAL A 80 -4.72 2.47 -0.61
N ARG A 81 -4.07 2.49 -1.78
CA ARG A 81 -3.02 1.52 -2.12
C ARG A 81 -1.83 1.58 -1.15
N HIS A 82 -1.39 2.78 -0.81
CA HIS A 82 -0.25 2.98 0.09
C HIS A 82 -0.53 2.38 1.47
N TYR A 83 -1.62 2.79 2.12
CA TYR A 83 -1.95 2.30 3.47
C TYR A 83 -2.36 0.82 3.49
N THR A 84 -2.95 0.30 2.42
CA THR A 84 -3.25 -1.15 2.32
C THR A 84 -1.98 -1.98 2.18
N ARG A 85 -0.93 -1.49 1.50
CA ARG A 85 0.36 -2.17 1.46
C ARG A 85 1.09 -2.08 2.80
N LEU A 86 1.07 -0.91 3.43
CA LEU A 86 1.69 -0.70 4.73
C LEU A 86 1.04 -1.56 5.82
N SER A 87 -0.27 -1.77 5.78
CA SER A 87 -0.96 -2.61 6.77
C SER A 87 -0.50 -4.06 6.76
N ARG A 88 -0.05 -4.59 5.61
CA ARG A 88 0.51 -5.95 5.49
C ARG A 88 1.86 -6.11 6.20
N GLN A 89 2.51 -5.01 6.54
CA GLN A 89 3.76 -4.99 7.31
C GLN A 89 3.50 -4.84 8.83
N ASN A 90 2.24 -4.68 9.24
CA ASN A 90 1.83 -4.63 10.64
C ASN A 90 1.20 -5.97 11.08
N TYR A 91 1.35 -6.30 12.35
CA TYR A 91 0.59 -7.37 12.99
C TYR A 91 -0.56 -6.78 13.80
N ALA A 92 -1.73 -7.41 13.76
CA ALA A 92 -2.95 -6.93 14.40
C ALA A 92 -3.67 -8.08 15.12
N ILE A 93 -4.53 -7.75 16.08
CA ILE A 93 -5.34 -8.72 16.84
C ILE A 93 -6.20 -9.58 15.88
N ASP A 94 -6.64 -8.99 14.77
CA ASP A 94 -7.44 -9.68 13.75
C ASP A 94 -6.66 -10.80 13.03
N LEU A 95 -5.32 -10.78 13.11
CA LEU A 95 -4.45 -11.76 12.46
C LEU A 95 -4.11 -12.95 13.37
N GLY A 96 -4.37 -12.86 14.68
CA GLY A 96 -4.14 -13.95 15.63
C GLY A 96 -3.88 -13.48 17.05
N LEU A 97 -3.34 -14.40 17.87
CA LEU A 97 -3.07 -14.13 19.29
C LEU A 97 -2.11 -12.93 19.44
N PHE A 98 -2.47 -12.00 20.33
CA PHE A 98 -1.72 -10.77 20.61
C PHE A 98 -1.41 -10.67 22.12
N PRO A 99 -0.46 -11.47 22.65
CA PRO A 99 -0.27 -11.64 24.09
C PRO A 99 0.60 -10.53 24.68
N LEU A 100 0.07 -9.30 24.72
CA LEU A 100 0.67 -8.21 25.48
C LEU A 100 0.30 -8.36 26.96
N GLY A 101 1.32 -8.43 27.82
CA GLY A 101 1.19 -8.56 29.28
C GLY A 101 1.35 -7.24 30.02
#